data_AF-A0A1Q8QWQ4-F1
#
_entry.id   AF-A0A1Q8QWQ4-F1
#
_cell.length_a   1.000
_cell.length_b   1.000
_cell.length_c   1.000
_cell.angle_alpha   90.00
_cell.angle_beta   90.00
_cell.angle_gamma   90.00
#
_symmetry.space_group_name_H-M   'P 1'
#
loop_
_entity.id
_entity.type
_entity.pdbx_description
1 polymer ?
#
loop_
_entity_poly.entity_id
_entity_poly.type
_entity_poly.pdbx_seq_one_letter_code
_entity_poly.pdbx_strand_id
1 'polypeptide(L)'
;MPRALTSLKYFCENASEYHVVAAGSLLGVALHPGTSFPVGKVKFMDLYPLDFLEFMSAMGYDDLVKLLKSGDFSLITNFKSNYIDLLKQYYYIGGMPAVVASFLEDSDYGKVRQLQKEILMAYEQDFQSMRQMKPCHESECYGALFLLSSLRKIGNLYTDLYGKEQERESMSLR
;
A
#
# COMPACT_ATOMS: atom_id res chain seq x y z
N MET A 1 2.42 21.39 -11.05
CA MET A 1 2.89 20.04 -11.39
C MET A 1 3.38 19.81 -12.82
N PRO A 2 2.90 20.46 -13.90
CA PRO A 2 3.34 20.10 -15.25
C PRO A 2 4.80 20.44 -15.58
N ARG A 3 5.36 21.52 -15.00
CA ARG A 3 6.74 21.95 -15.26
C ARG A 3 7.79 20.97 -14.73
N ALA A 4 7.50 20.24 -13.66
CA ALA A 4 8.41 19.27 -13.05
C ALA A 4 8.58 17.99 -13.91
N LEU A 5 7.52 17.57 -14.62
CA LEU A 5 7.61 16.46 -15.56
C LEU A 5 8.40 16.84 -16.81
N THR A 6 8.20 18.05 -17.33
CA THR A 6 8.97 18.53 -18.49
C THR A 6 10.47 18.68 -18.16
N SER A 7 10.84 19.02 -16.92
CA SER A 7 12.25 19.11 -16.51
C SER A 7 12.98 17.76 -16.54
N LEU A 8 12.29 16.62 -16.38
CA LEU A 8 12.91 15.29 -16.44
C LEU A 8 13.59 15.04 -17.80
N LYS A 9 13.02 15.57 -18.88
CA LYS A 9 13.65 15.51 -20.22
C LYS A 9 15.00 16.22 -20.22
N TYR A 10 15.07 17.43 -19.65
CA TYR A 10 16.29 18.23 -19.62
C TYR A 10 17.36 17.62 -18.71
N PHE A 11 16.98 16.97 -17.61
CA PHE A 11 17.93 16.21 -16.79
C PHE A 11 18.54 15.04 -17.57
N CYS A 12 17.73 14.32 -18.35
CA CYS A 12 18.24 13.23 -19.18
C CYS A 12 19.14 13.71 -20.33
N GLU A 13 18.86 14.88 -20.94
CA GLU A 13 19.60 15.39 -22.10
C GLU A 13 20.84 16.23 -21.74
N ASN A 14 20.76 17.07 -20.71
CA ASN A 14 21.79 18.07 -20.40
C ASN A 14 22.62 17.75 -19.15
N ALA A 15 22.16 16.84 -18.29
CA ALA A 15 22.79 16.56 -17.00
C ALA A 15 22.66 15.07 -16.62
N SER A 16 23.07 14.19 -17.54
CA SER A 16 22.94 12.73 -17.41
C SER A 16 23.76 12.12 -16.26
N GLU A 17 24.66 12.89 -15.64
CA GLU A 17 25.39 12.50 -14.44
C GLU A 17 24.49 12.36 -13.20
N TYR A 18 23.28 12.91 -13.21
CA TYR A 18 22.34 12.84 -12.08
C TYR A 18 21.26 11.76 -12.29
N HIS A 19 21.14 10.86 -11.33
CA HIS A 19 20.03 9.92 -11.26
C HIS A 19 18.83 10.58 -10.57
N VAL A 20 17.82 10.96 -11.35
CA VAL A 20 16.59 11.60 -10.85
C VAL A 20 15.46 10.58 -10.80
N VAL A 21 14.86 10.41 -9.62
CA VAL A 21 13.65 9.61 -9.41
C VAL A 21 12.54 10.52 -8.94
N ALA A 22 11.38 10.44 -9.58
CA ALA A 22 10.18 11.18 -9.18
C ALA A 22 9.06 10.17 -8.86
N ALA A 23 8.38 10.37 -7.73
CA ALA A 23 7.19 9.63 -7.34
C ALA A 23 6.00 10.58 -7.31
N GLY A 24 4.83 10.12 -7.75
CA GLY A 24 3.61 10.92 -7.76
C GLY A 24 2.42 10.10 -8.20
N SER A 25 1.22 10.58 -7.87
CA SER A 25 -0.02 9.95 -8.31
C SER A 25 -0.12 10.00 -9.83
N LEU A 26 -0.30 8.83 -10.48
CA LEU A 26 -0.54 8.72 -11.92
C LEU A 26 -1.72 9.59 -12.37
N LEU A 27 -2.66 9.84 -11.45
CA LEU A 27 -3.84 10.67 -11.62
C LEU A 27 -3.49 12.15 -11.92
N GLY A 28 -2.51 12.71 -11.21
CA GLY A 28 -2.07 14.10 -11.39
C GLY A 28 -1.36 14.33 -12.72
N VAL A 29 -0.83 13.27 -13.33
CA VAL A 29 -0.21 13.31 -14.66
C VAL A 29 -1.27 13.28 -15.77
N ALA A 30 -2.34 12.48 -15.59
CA ALA A 30 -3.40 12.31 -16.58
C ALA A 30 -4.35 13.52 -16.72
N LEU A 31 -4.47 14.35 -15.67
CA LEU A 31 -5.45 15.43 -15.59
C LEU A 31 -5.06 16.74 -16.31
N HIS A 32 -3.84 16.87 -16.85
CA HIS A 32 -3.38 18.09 -17.51
C HIS A 32 -3.31 17.96 -19.04
N PRO A 33 -4.39 18.28 -19.78
CA PRO A 33 -4.36 18.34 -21.24
C PRO A 33 -3.58 19.58 -21.66
N GLY A 34 -2.37 19.39 -22.18
CA GLY A 34 -1.56 20.49 -22.73
C GLY A 34 -0.08 20.43 -22.45
N THR A 35 0.40 19.45 -21.66
CA THR A 35 1.84 19.29 -21.41
C THR A 35 2.37 18.09 -22.14
N SER A 36 3.41 18.31 -22.97
CA SER A 36 4.13 17.24 -23.65
C SER A 36 4.72 16.31 -22.60
N PHE A 37 4.14 15.12 -22.51
CA PHE A 37 4.70 14.06 -21.68
C PHE A 37 6.02 13.61 -22.30
N PRO A 38 7.12 13.47 -21.53
CA PRO A 38 8.43 13.06 -22.05
C PRO A 38 8.44 11.57 -22.44
N VAL A 39 7.80 11.24 -23.56
CA VAL A 39 7.72 9.87 -24.10
C VAL A 39 9.13 9.41 -24.51
N GLY A 40 9.54 8.22 -24.03
CA GLY A 40 10.81 7.58 -24.40
C GLY A 40 12.04 8.02 -23.62
N LYS A 41 11.91 8.93 -22.65
CA LYS A 41 13.01 9.39 -21.77
C LYS A 41 12.80 9.11 -20.28
N VAL A 42 11.61 8.62 -19.93
CA VAL A 42 11.24 8.28 -18.56
C VAL A 42 10.84 6.81 -18.54
N LYS A 43 11.33 6.08 -17.53
CA LYS A 43 10.92 4.71 -17.23
C LYS A 43 9.92 4.74 -16.08
N PHE A 44 8.76 4.13 -16.28
CA PHE A 44 7.80 3.92 -15.22
C PHE A 44 8.13 2.64 -14.45
N MET A 45 7.89 2.68 -13.15
CA MET A 45 7.98 1.52 -12.27
C MET A 45 6.77 1.55 -11.36
N ASP A 46 5.99 0.48 -11.40
CA ASP A 46 4.83 0.33 -10.55
C ASP A 46 5.28 -0.14 -9.16
N LEU A 47 4.81 0.55 -8.13
CA LEU A 47 5.04 0.19 -6.74
C LEU A 47 3.81 -0.54 -6.21
N TYR A 48 4.04 -1.67 -5.55
CA TYR A 48 3.02 -2.46 -4.90
C TYR A 48 3.19 -2.41 -3.38
N PRO A 49 2.13 -2.67 -2.61
CA PRO A 49 2.26 -2.96 -1.18
C PRO A 49 3.20 -4.15 -0.96
N LEU A 50 3.80 -4.21 0.23
CA LEU A 50 4.66 -5.29 0.68
C LEU A 50 3.93 -6.62 0.55
N ASP A 51 4.63 -7.63 0.03
CA ASP A 51 4.14 -9.00 0.07
C ASP A 51 4.27 -9.60 1.50
N PHE A 52 3.77 -10.82 1.69
CA PHE A 52 3.84 -11.48 3.00
C PHE A 52 5.27 -11.77 3.47
N LEU A 53 6.19 -12.11 2.56
CA LEU A 53 7.58 -12.42 2.90
C LEU A 53 8.34 -11.13 3.26
N GLU A 54 8.08 -10.05 2.54
CA GLU A 54 8.59 -8.71 2.82
C GLU A 54 8.04 -8.18 4.14
N PHE A 55 6.76 -8.41 4.43
CA PHE A 55 6.17 -8.11 5.75
C PHE A 55 6.88 -8.90 6.85
N MET A 56 7.08 -10.21 6.69
CA MET A 56 7.81 -11.03 7.67
C MET A 56 9.25 -10.54 7.86
N SER A 57 9.94 -10.17 6.79
CA SER A 57 11.29 -9.62 6.84
C SER A 57 11.31 -8.26 7.56
N ALA A 58 10.36 -7.37 7.26
CA ALA A 58 10.20 -6.08 7.94
C ALA A 58 9.91 -6.24 9.45
N MET A 59 9.19 -7.29 9.83
CA MET A 59 8.93 -7.68 11.22
C MET A 59 10.11 -8.36 11.93
N GLY A 60 11.25 -8.56 11.25
CA GLY A 60 12.46 -9.16 11.81
C GLY A 60 12.51 -10.70 11.77
N TYR A 61 11.62 -11.34 11.01
CA TYR A 61 11.54 -12.81 10.90
C TYR A 61 12.30 -13.35 9.68
N ASP A 62 13.49 -12.82 9.40
CA ASP A 62 14.29 -13.21 8.23
C ASP A 62 14.65 -14.71 8.21
N ASP A 63 14.86 -15.32 9.38
CA ASP A 63 15.18 -16.75 9.47
C ASP A 63 13.99 -17.63 9.10
N LEU A 64 12.76 -17.21 9.44
CA LEU A 64 11.55 -17.89 8.98
C LEU A 64 11.34 -17.71 7.48
N VAL A 65 11.66 -16.53 6.93
CA VAL A 65 11.62 -16.29 5.48
C VAL A 65 12.63 -17.18 4.75
N LYS A 66 13.85 -17.33 5.28
CA LYS A 66 14.86 -18.25 4.72
C LYS A 66 14.38 -19.70 4.75
N LEU A 67 13.75 -20.12 5.85
CA LEU A 67 13.20 -21.47 5.99
C LEU A 67 12.06 -21.72 5.00
N LEU A 68 11.17 -20.75 4.79
CA LEU A 68 10.15 -20.81 3.75
C LEU A 68 10.76 -20.94 2.35
N LYS A 69 11.83 -20.17 2.07
CA LYS A 69 12.54 -20.20 0.77
C LYS A 69 13.32 -21.50 0.55
N SER A 70 13.78 -22.18 1.61
CA SER A 70 14.52 -23.45 1.49
C SER A 70 13.60 -24.63 1.12
N GLY A 71 12.29 -24.53 1.35
CA GLY A 71 11.32 -25.55 0.97
C GLY A 71 11.34 -26.81 1.86
N ASP A 72 11.96 -26.74 3.04
CA ASP A 72 11.99 -27.87 3.98
C ASP A 72 10.67 -27.96 4.76
N PHE A 73 9.68 -28.64 4.17
CA PHE A 73 8.34 -28.76 4.74
C PHE A 73 8.29 -29.46 6.11
N SER A 74 9.26 -30.34 6.41
CA SER A 74 9.34 -31.02 7.70
C SER A 74 9.68 -30.03 8.81
N LEU A 75 10.65 -29.15 8.59
CA LEU A 75 11.00 -28.08 9.53
C LEU A 75 9.95 -26.96 9.56
N ILE A 76 9.36 -26.59 8.42
CA ILE A 76 8.29 -25.57 8.36
C ILE A 76 7.09 -25.99 9.22
N THR A 77 6.74 -27.29 9.22
CA THR A 77 5.61 -27.81 10.00
C THR A 77 5.80 -27.58 11.50
N ASN A 78 7.02 -27.63 12.00
CA ASN A 78 7.33 -27.36 13.41
C ASN A 78 7.04 -25.90 13.82
N PHE A 79 7.10 -24.96 12.86
CA PHE A 79 6.84 -23.54 13.09
C PHE A 79 5.48 -23.10 12.55
N LYS A 80 4.57 -24.05 12.26
CA LYS A 80 3.26 -23.78 11.67
C LYS A 80 2.45 -22.74 12.46
N SER A 81 2.48 -22.78 13.79
CA SER A 81 1.78 -21.80 14.64
C SER A 81 2.27 -20.38 14.38
N ASN A 82 3.59 -20.17 14.34
CA ASN A 82 4.19 -18.87 14.11
C ASN A 82 3.81 -18.30 12.74
N TYR A 83 3.81 -19.14 11.70
CA TYR A 83 3.37 -18.72 10.36
C TYR A 83 1.89 -18.35 10.32
N ILE A 84 1.03 -19.10 11.02
CA ILE A 84 -0.40 -18.78 11.11
C ILE A 84 -0.60 -17.43 11.83
N ASP A 85 0.11 -17.18 12.91
CA ASP A 85 -0.03 -15.94 13.68
C ASP A 85 0.51 -14.73 12.91
N LEU A 86 1.64 -14.87 12.21
CA LEU A 86 2.17 -13.83 11.31
C LEU A 86 1.21 -13.56 10.14
N LEU A 87 0.60 -14.60 9.59
CA LEU A 87 -0.37 -14.46 8.51
C LEU A 87 -1.65 -13.74 8.97
N LYS A 88 -2.13 -14.04 10.18
CA LYS A 88 -3.26 -13.32 10.80
C LYS A 88 -2.93 -11.84 11.00
N GLN A 89 -1.74 -11.52 11.50
CA GLN A 89 -1.27 -10.14 11.64
C GLN A 89 -1.23 -9.43 10.27
N TYR A 90 -0.67 -10.09 9.26
CA TYR A 90 -0.64 -9.56 7.90
C TYR A 90 -2.04 -9.32 7.32
N TYR A 91 -3.02 -10.18 7.58
CA TYR A 91 -4.39 -9.94 7.13
C TYR A 91 -5.06 -8.74 7.80
N TYR A 92 -4.69 -8.43 9.03
CA TYR A 92 -5.24 -7.26 9.73
C TYR A 92 -4.53 -5.96 9.33
N ILE A 93 -3.20 -5.98 9.33
CA ILE A 93 -2.36 -4.79 9.07
C ILE A 93 -2.33 -4.48 7.57
N GLY A 94 -2.22 -5.51 6.74
CA GLY A 94 -1.99 -5.43 5.30
C GLY A 94 -0.52 -5.18 4.94
N GLY A 95 -0.26 -5.04 3.64
CA GLY A 95 1.09 -4.77 3.11
C GLY A 95 1.42 -3.28 2.91
N MET A 96 0.57 -2.35 3.35
CA MET A 96 0.80 -0.93 3.08
C MET A 96 1.99 -0.41 3.91
N PRO A 97 3.08 0.11 3.29
CA PRO A 97 4.31 0.42 4.02
C PRO A 97 4.12 1.40 5.19
N ALA A 98 3.30 2.43 5.03
CA ALA A 98 3.00 3.39 6.09
C ALA A 98 2.31 2.74 7.30
N VAL A 99 1.42 1.77 7.04
CA VAL A 99 0.69 1.03 8.08
C VAL A 99 1.60 0.05 8.79
N VAL A 100 2.43 -0.68 8.03
CA VAL A 100 3.43 -1.61 8.58
C VAL A 100 4.45 -0.85 9.44
N ALA A 101 4.96 0.30 8.97
CA ALA A 101 5.89 1.13 9.73
C ALA A 101 5.29 1.60 11.06
N SER A 102 4.05 2.09 11.06
CA SER A 102 3.37 2.48 12.30
C SER A 102 3.20 1.31 13.28
N PHE A 103 2.93 0.10 12.76
CA PHE A 103 2.85 -1.08 13.61
C PHE A 103 4.19 -1.49 14.21
N LEU A 104 5.29 -1.37 13.45
CA LEU A 104 6.64 -1.67 13.93
C LEU A 104 7.08 -0.75 15.08
N GLU A 105 6.62 0.51 15.09
CA GLU A 105 6.96 1.47 16.13
C GLU A 105 6.19 1.24 17.44
N ASP A 106 4.87 1.04 17.35
CA ASP A 106 3.98 1.09 18.52
C ASP A 106 3.32 -0.25 18.87
N SER A 107 3.34 -1.23 17.96
CA SER A 107 2.60 -2.51 18.07
C SER A 107 1.11 -2.33 18.41
N ASP A 108 0.53 -1.19 17.99
CA ASP A 108 -0.82 -0.77 18.34
C ASP A 108 -1.78 -0.95 17.16
N TYR A 109 -2.67 -1.92 17.29
CA TYR A 109 -3.71 -2.24 16.30
C TYR A 109 -4.74 -1.12 16.15
N GLY A 110 -5.00 -0.33 17.19
CA GLY A 110 -5.90 0.81 17.14
C GLY A 110 -5.36 1.93 16.25
N LYS A 111 -4.06 2.24 16.39
CA LYS A 111 -3.35 3.20 15.53
C LYS A 111 -3.32 2.74 14.07
N VAL A 112 -3.00 1.46 13.83
CA VAL A 112 -3.07 0.83 12.50
C VAL A 112 -4.45 1.08 11.88
N ARG A 113 -5.51 0.85 12.65
CA ARG A 113 -6.88 1.00 12.16
C ARG A 113 -7.25 2.43 11.86
N GLN A 114 -6.81 3.37 12.69
CA GLN A 114 -7.01 4.80 12.45
C GLN A 114 -6.31 5.22 11.16
N LEU A 115 -5.03 4.86 10.99
CA LEU A 115 -4.25 5.20 9.81
C LEU A 115 -4.86 4.62 8.52
N GLN A 116 -5.31 3.36 8.55
CA GLN A 116 -6.03 2.76 7.41
C GLN A 116 -7.27 3.57 7.03
N LYS A 117 -8.05 4.06 8.00
CA LYS A 117 -9.23 4.90 7.74
C LYS A 117 -8.86 6.25 7.17
N GLU A 118 -7.83 6.90 7.71
CA GLU A 118 -7.33 8.18 7.21
C GLU A 118 -6.89 8.08 5.76
N ILE A 119 -6.17 7.00 5.41
CA ILE A 119 -5.75 6.73 4.03
C ILE A 119 -6.96 6.51 3.12
N LEU A 120 -7.95 5.72 3.54
CA LEU A 120 -9.18 5.53 2.77
C LEU A 120 -9.95 6.85 2.57
N MET A 121 -10.03 7.71 3.59
CA MET A 121 -10.66 9.02 3.51
C MET A 121 -9.89 9.95 2.56
N ALA A 122 -8.56 9.94 2.61
CA ALA A 122 -7.72 10.72 1.70
C ALA A 122 -7.93 10.29 0.23
N TYR A 123 -8.02 8.98 -0.03
CA TYR A 123 -8.37 8.47 -1.36
C TYR A 123 -9.78 8.93 -1.78
N GLU A 124 -10.79 8.78 -0.92
CA GLU A 124 -12.16 9.23 -1.21
C GLU A 124 -12.20 10.73 -1.55
N GLN A 125 -11.46 11.56 -0.81
CA GLN A 125 -11.37 13.00 -1.06
C GLN A 125 -10.67 13.32 -2.39
N ASP A 126 -9.58 12.62 -2.71
CA ASP A 126 -8.86 12.80 -3.98
C ASP A 126 -9.80 12.51 -5.17
N PHE A 127 -10.58 11.42 -5.09
CA PHE A 127 -11.61 11.10 -6.08
C PHE A 127 -12.76 12.13 -6.15
N GLN A 128 -13.17 12.71 -5.02
CA GLN A 128 -14.23 13.73 -5.00
C GLN A 128 -13.76 15.05 -5.62
N SER A 129 -12.51 15.47 -5.36
CA SER A 129 -11.93 16.64 -5.99
C SER A 129 -11.80 16.49 -7.52
N MET A 130 -11.62 15.26 -8.02
CA MET A 130 -11.66 15.00 -9.47
C MET A 130 -13.01 15.37 -10.11
N ARG A 131 -14.11 15.07 -9.41
CA ARG A 131 -15.48 15.24 -9.92
C ARG A 131 -15.81 16.72 -10.21
N GLN A 132 -15.12 17.64 -9.54
CA GLN A 132 -15.33 19.08 -9.71
C GLN A 132 -14.50 19.70 -10.86
N MET A 133 -13.47 19.01 -11.37
CA MET A 133 -12.54 19.58 -12.37
C MET A 133 -12.81 19.19 -13.83
N LYS A 134 -13.67 18.19 -14.13
CA LYS A 134 -14.24 17.92 -15.48
C LYS A 134 -15.58 17.17 -15.41
N PRO A 135 -16.54 17.40 -16.34
CA PRO A 135 -17.63 16.46 -16.60
C PRO A 135 -17.06 15.29 -17.42
N CYS A 136 -16.42 14.32 -16.76
CA CYS A 136 -16.03 13.05 -17.38
C CYS A 136 -17.24 12.10 -17.37
N HIS A 137 -17.46 11.41 -18.49
CA HIS A 137 -18.54 10.43 -18.68
C HIS A 137 -18.76 9.56 -17.44
N GLU A 138 -20.00 9.57 -16.93
CA GLU A 138 -20.40 9.00 -15.63
C GLU A 138 -19.98 7.54 -15.41
N SER A 139 -19.78 6.74 -16.46
CA SER A 139 -19.60 5.29 -16.37
C SER A 139 -18.27 4.80 -15.77
N GLU A 140 -17.17 5.55 -15.84
CA GLU A 140 -15.86 5.08 -15.33
C GLU A 140 -15.66 5.36 -13.82
N CYS A 141 -16.30 6.41 -13.30
CA CYS A 141 -16.14 6.81 -11.89
C CYS A 141 -16.91 5.91 -10.92
N TYR A 142 -18.05 5.32 -11.33
CA TYR A 142 -18.83 4.42 -10.49
C TYR A 142 -18.10 3.10 -10.21
N GLY A 143 -17.24 2.62 -11.11
CA GLY A 143 -16.48 1.37 -10.92
C GLY A 143 -15.48 1.45 -9.78
N ALA A 144 -14.72 2.53 -9.69
CA ALA A 144 -13.73 2.73 -8.62
C ALA A 144 -14.39 2.98 -7.25
N LEU A 145 -15.49 3.74 -7.22
CA LEU A 145 -16.29 3.96 -5.99
C LEU A 145 -16.98 2.67 -5.51
N PHE A 146 -17.45 1.82 -6.43
CA PHE A 146 -18.02 0.51 -6.08
C PHE A 146 -16.96 -0.44 -5.53
N LEU A 147 -15.74 -0.45 -6.10
CA LEU A 147 -14.62 -1.23 -5.57
C LEU A 147 -14.17 -0.71 -4.20
N LEU A 148 -14.04 0.61 -4.00
CA LEU A 148 -13.67 1.18 -2.71
C LEU A 148 -14.73 0.93 -1.63
N SER A 149 -16.02 1.08 -1.95
CA SER A 149 -17.11 0.77 -1.02
C SER A 149 -17.23 -0.74 -0.72
N SER A 150 -16.93 -1.61 -1.69
CA SER A 150 -16.87 -3.06 -1.49
C SER A 150 -15.65 -3.47 -0.67
N LEU A 151 -14.48 -2.90 -0.93
CA LEU A 151 -13.25 -3.09 -0.14
C LEU A 151 -13.43 -2.56 1.29
N ARG A 152 -14.18 -1.48 1.49
CA ARG A 152 -14.56 -0.98 2.82
C ARG A 152 -15.49 -1.95 3.55
N LYS A 153 -16.47 -2.54 2.86
CA LYS A 153 -17.38 -3.55 3.46
C LYS A 153 -16.66 -4.84 3.81
N ILE A 154 -15.86 -5.39 2.89
CA ILE A 154 -15.10 -6.64 3.09
C ILE A 154 -14.00 -6.43 4.14
N GLY A 155 -13.28 -5.31 4.03
CA GLY A 155 -12.26 -4.89 4.99
C GLY A 155 -12.82 -4.77 6.39
N ASN A 156 -13.95 -4.07 6.58
CA ASN A 156 -14.58 -3.94 7.90
C ASN A 156 -15.09 -5.28 8.45
N LEU A 157 -15.68 -6.16 7.64
CA LEU A 157 -16.23 -7.42 8.14
C LEU A 157 -15.13 -8.36 8.68
N TYR A 158 -14.01 -8.47 7.96
CA TYR A 158 -12.88 -9.30 8.38
C TYR A 158 -12.08 -8.66 9.53
N THR A 159 -11.86 -7.34 9.49
CA THR A 159 -11.11 -6.65 10.56
C THR A 159 -11.90 -6.47 11.85
N ASP A 160 -13.22 -6.34 11.83
CA ASP A 160 -14.02 -6.23 13.06
C ASP A 160 -14.17 -7.58 13.78
N LEU A 161 -14.16 -8.69 13.03
CA LEU A 161 -14.15 -10.05 13.60
C LEU A 161 -12.79 -10.40 14.22
N TYR A 162 -11.70 -10.16 13.50
CA TYR A 162 -10.34 -10.48 13.97
C TYR A 162 -9.77 -9.46 14.96
N GLY A 163 -10.07 -8.18 14.79
CA GLY A 163 -9.59 -7.11 15.68
C GLY A 163 -10.08 -7.27 17.11
N LYS A 164 -11.34 -7.70 17.30
CA LYS A 164 -11.90 -7.99 18.63
C LYS A 164 -11.36 -9.26 19.29
N GLU A 165 -10.75 -10.14 18.50
CA GLU A 165 -10.13 -11.39 18.97
C GLU A 165 -8.67 -11.11 19.39
N GLN A 166 -7.93 -10.34 18.60
CA GLN A 166 -6.56 -9.90 18.91
C GLN A 166 -6.48 -8.83 20.01
N GLU A 167 -7.43 -7.89 20.11
CA GLU A 167 -7.55 -6.99 21.28
C GLU A 167 -7.85 -7.76 22.57
N ARG A 168 -8.55 -8.91 22.48
CA ARG A 168 -8.77 -9.80 23.63
C ARG A 168 -7.54 -10.61 24.00
N GLU A 169 -6.79 -11.12 23.02
CA GLU A 169 -5.55 -11.88 23.25
C GLU A 169 -4.41 -11.00 23.78
N SER A 170 -4.24 -9.78 23.25
CA SER A 170 -3.24 -8.82 23.74
C SER A 170 -3.55 -8.28 25.14
N MET A 171 -4.84 -8.22 25.53
CA MET A 171 -5.28 -7.86 26.88
C MET A 171 -5.21 -9.04 27.88
N SER A 172 -5.16 -10.28 27.39
CA SER A 172 -4.95 -11.49 28.21
C SER A 172 -3.48 -11.79 28.52
N LEU A 173 -2.53 -11.13 27.84
CA LEU A 173 -1.09 -11.28 28.02
C LEU A 173 -0.46 -10.16 28.87
N ARG A 174 -1.28 -9.37 29.57
CA ARG A 174 -0.85 -8.37 30.58
C ARG A 174 -1.28 -8.79 31.98
#